data_AF-A0A815BUA1-F1
#
_entry.id   AF-A0A815BUA1-F1
#
_cell.length_a   1.000
_cell.length_b   1.000
_cell.length_c   1.000
_cell.angle_alpha   90.00
_cell.angle_beta   90.00
_cell.angle_gamma   90.00
#
_symmetry.space_group_name_H-M   'P 1'
#
loop_
_entity.id
_entity.type
_entity.pdbx_description
1 polymer ?
#
loop_
_entity_poly.entity_id
_entity_poly.type
_entity_poly.pdbx_seq_one_letter_code
_entity_poly.pdbx_strand_id
1 'polypeptide(L)'
;MFHMYGTLAFYILTYLHDFPKVILVSATFSSIIYWCASISIDHNYFLHFLAFVSTVVLTSITSASMGAFIASFSGSVESVVATTVPVLQILVVFSDYFLDLNCLPFILYILPYLSPFYYGYSILNKLQ
;
A
#
# COMPACT_ATOMS: atom_id res chain seq x y z
N MET A 1 10.21 24.58 -21.51
CA MET A 1 10.90 23.33 -21.92
C MET A 1 10.06 22.18 -21.37
N PHE A 2 9.14 21.49 -22.06
CA PHE A 2 8.55 21.52 -23.40
C PHE A 2 7.06 21.19 -23.20
N HIS A 3 6.13 21.97 -23.75
CA HIS A 3 4.67 21.73 -23.69
C HIS A 3 4.20 20.63 -24.66
N MET A 4 4.93 19.52 -24.79
CA MET A 4 4.65 18.56 -25.87
C MET A 4 3.52 17.57 -25.58
N TYR A 5 3.07 17.45 -24.33
CA TYR A 5 1.89 16.66 -23.95
C TYR A 5 1.13 17.35 -22.82
N GLY A 6 -0.20 17.14 -22.76
CA GLY A 6 -1.00 17.60 -21.63
C GLY A 6 -0.49 16.97 -20.33
N THR A 7 -0.44 17.74 -19.24
CA THR A 7 0.08 17.30 -17.93
C THR A 7 -0.58 16.00 -17.47
N LEU A 8 -1.88 15.83 -17.76
CA LEU A 8 -2.63 14.59 -17.48
C LEU A 8 -2.13 13.39 -18.29
N ALA A 9 -1.85 13.59 -19.59
CA ALA A 9 -1.36 12.51 -20.45
C ALA A 9 0.04 12.05 -20.01
N PHE A 10 0.92 13.00 -19.65
CA PHE A 10 2.24 12.67 -19.11
C PHE A 10 2.11 11.89 -17.79
N TYR A 11 1.27 12.35 -16.87
CA TYR A 11 1.05 11.67 -15.59
C TYR A 11 0.52 10.24 -15.77
N ILE A 12 -0.48 10.03 -16.63
CA ILE A 12 -1.06 8.71 -16.89
C ILE A 12 -0.03 7.77 -17.52
N LEU A 13 0.79 8.25 -18.46
CA LEU A 13 1.81 7.42 -19.12
C LEU A 13 2.91 7.00 -18.15
N THR A 14 3.38 7.90 -17.29
CA THR A 14 4.36 7.57 -16.24
C THR A 14 3.77 6.56 -15.27
N TYR A 15 2.52 6.77 -14.85
CA TYR A 15 1.86 5.84 -13.94
C TYR A 15 1.65 4.45 -14.57
N LEU A 16 1.24 4.39 -15.83
CA LEU A 16 1.04 3.15 -16.58
C LEU A 16 2.34 2.38 -16.80
N HIS A 17 3.46 3.09 -16.99
CA HIS A 17 4.77 2.48 -17.13
C HIS A 17 5.27 1.83 -15.82
N ASP A 18 4.97 2.43 -14.66
CA ASP A 18 5.41 1.91 -13.37
C ASP A 18 4.44 0.86 -12.79
N PHE A 19 3.17 0.89 -13.18
CA PHE A 19 2.14 -0.06 -12.78
C PHE A 19 2.54 -1.54 -12.90
N PRO A 20 3.04 -2.05 -14.05
CA PRO A 20 3.41 -3.46 -14.18
C PRO A 20 4.57 -3.86 -13.26
N LYS A 21 5.51 -2.95 -12.99
CA LYS A 21 6.65 -3.21 -12.11
C LYS A 21 6.19 -3.39 -10.68
N VAL A 22 5.32 -2.50 -10.21
CA VAL A 22 4.78 -2.56 -8.83
C VAL A 22 4.00 -3.86 -8.62
N ILE A 23 3.16 -4.27 -9.58
CA ILE A 23 2.40 -5.51 -9.50
C ILE A 23 3.33 -6.72 -9.49
N LEU A 24 4.29 -6.79 -10.42
CA LEU A 24 5.18 -7.95 -10.54
C LEU A 24 6.02 -8.14 -9.28
N VAL A 25 6.60 -7.06 -8.75
CA VAL A 25 7.41 -7.10 -7.52
C VAL A 25 6.56 -7.48 -6.32
N SER A 26 5.38 -6.88 -6.17
CA SER A 26 4.51 -7.17 -5.03
C SER A 26 3.96 -8.59 -5.06
N ALA A 27 3.55 -9.09 -6.24
CA ALA A 27 3.00 -10.43 -6.40
C ALA A 27 4.06 -11.52 -6.18
N THR A 28 5.28 -11.33 -6.70
CA THR A 28 6.38 -12.27 -6.48
C THR A 28 6.78 -12.32 -5.01
N PHE A 29 6.91 -11.16 -4.36
CA PHE A 29 7.21 -11.06 -2.94
C PHE A 29 6.13 -11.71 -2.07
N SER A 30 4.85 -11.40 -2.31
CA SER A 30 3.73 -12.00 -1.56
C SER A 30 3.65 -13.51 -1.74
N SER A 31 4.00 -14.01 -2.94
CA SER A 31 4.01 -15.45 -3.21
C SER A 31 5.04 -16.15 -2.32
N ILE A 32 6.28 -15.64 -2.27
CA ILE A 32 7.35 -16.21 -1.45
C ILE A 32 6.95 -16.23 0.04
N ILE A 33 6.42 -15.10 0.54
CA ILE A 33 6.03 -14.99 1.96
C ILE A 33 4.93 -15.98 2.31
N TYR A 34 3.91 -16.12 1.47
CA TYR A 34 2.80 -17.03 1.74
C TYR A 34 3.28 -18.47 1.94
N TRP A 35 4.20 -18.93 1.10
CA TRP A 35 4.80 -20.26 1.22
C TRP A 35 5.72 -20.39 2.44
N CYS A 36 6.52 -19.35 2.74
CA CYS A 36 7.41 -19.36 3.91
C CYS A 36 6.65 -19.31 5.24
N ALA A 37 5.55 -18.59 5.32
CA ALA A 37 4.78 -18.40 6.55
C ALA A 37 3.75 -19.51 6.80
N SER A 38 3.53 -20.41 5.83
CA SER A 38 2.59 -21.55 5.92
C SER A 38 1.21 -21.15 6.47
N ILE A 39 0.67 -20.04 5.95
CA ILE A 39 -0.47 -19.32 6.55
C ILE A 39 -1.78 -20.13 6.56
N SER A 40 -1.97 -21.09 5.65
CA SER A 40 -3.19 -21.91 5.64
C SER A 40 -2.96 -23.31 5.07
N ILE A 41 -3.33 -24.33 5.84
CA ILE A 41 -3.27 -25.77 5.52
C ILE A 41 -4.65 -26.32 5.10
N ASP A 42 -5.65 -25.44 4.98
CA ASP A 42 -7.05 -25.83 4.73
C ASP A 42 -7.41 -26.04 3.25
N HIS A 43 -8.57 -26.68 3.05
CA HIS A 43 -9.09 -27.21 1.78
C HIS A 43 -9.34 -26.13 0.69
N ASN A 44 -9.27 -24.83 1.01
CA ASN A 44 -9.42 -23.71 0.07
C ASN A 44 -8.15 -22.85 -0.08
N TYR A 45 -6.97 -23.49 -0.01
CA TYR A 45 -5.65 -22.82 -0.10
C TYR A 45 -5.50 -21.87 -1.31
N PHE A 46 -6.12 -22.18 -2.46
CA PHE A 46 -6.01 -21.35 -3.66
C PHE A 46 -6.76 -20.01 -3.53
N LEU A 47 -7.96 -20.01 -2.93
CA LEU A 47 -8.75 -18.79 -2.73
C LEU A 47 -8.12 -17.89 -1.68
N HIS A 48 -7.58 -18.46 -0.59
CA HIS A 48 -6.83 -17.70 0.43
C HIS A 48 -5.56 -17.09 -0.16
N PHE A 49 -4.82 -17.86 -0.97
CA PHE A 49 -3.63 -17.36 -1.66
C PHE A 49 -3.97 -16.17 -2.57
N LEU A 50 -5.02 -16.28 -3.38
CA LEU A 50 -5.41 -15.20 -4.29
C LEU A 50 -5.89 -13.96 -3.53
N ALA A 51 -6.66 -14.14 -2.45
CA ALA A 51 -7.08 -13.04 -1.57
C ALA A 51 -5.90 -12.35 -0.88
N PHE A 52 -4.91 -13.12 -0.42
CA PHE A 52 -3.68 -12.60 0.18
C PHE A 52 -2.87 -11.77 -0.83
N VAL A 53 -2.56 -12.35 -1.99
CA VAL A 53 -1.77 -11.70 -3.04
C VAL A 53 -2.47 -10.44 -3.55
N SER A 54 -3.78 -10.51 -3.81
CA SER A 54 -4.53 -9.34 -4.26
C SER A 54 -4.53 -8.23 -3.22
N THR A 55 -4.74 -8.54 -1.93
CA THR A 55 -4.70 -7.54 -0.85
C THR A 55 -3.33 -6.84 -0.78
N VAL A 56 -2.23 -7.59 -0.87
CA VAL A 56 -0.87 -7.02 -0.87
C VAL A 56 -0.60 -6.17 -2.11
N VAL A 57 -1.07 -6.60 -3.28
CA VAL A 57 -0.92 -5.82 -4.52
C VAL A 57 -1.72 -4.51 -4.43
N LEU A 58 -2.96 -4.56 -3.94
CA LEU A 58 -3.79 -3.36 -3.78
C LEU A 58 -3.16 -2.37 -2.80
N THR A 59 -2.70 -2.82 -1.63
CA THR A 59 -2.06 -1.93 -0.64
C THR A 59 -0.76 -1.32 -1.17
N SER A 60 0.02 -2.10 -1.94
CA SER A 60 1.24 -1.60 -2.60
C SER A 60 0.94 -0.51 -3.62
N ILE A 61 -0.09 -0.69 -4.47
CA ILE A 61 -0.52 0.32 -5.44
C ILE A 61 -1.01 1.59 -4.72
N THR A 62 -1.80 1.46 -3.65
CA THR A 62 -2.28 2.63 -2.89
C THR A 62 -1.13 3.39 -2.23
N SER A 63 -0.16 2.68 -1.64
CA SER A 63 1.05 3.28 -1.05
C SER A 63 1.88 4.02 -2.11
N ALA A 64 2.08 3.41 -3.29
CA ALA A 64 2.79 4.04 -4.39
C ALA A 64 2.10 5.32 -4.89
N SER A 65 0.77 5.30 -5.02
CA SER A 65 -0.03 6.49 -5.37
C SER A 65 0.11 7.61 -4.33
N MET A 66 0.14 7.25 -3.04
CA MET A 66 0.32 8.22 -1.96
C MET A 66 1.72 8.83 -1.98
N GLY A 67 2.75 8.03 -2.27
CA GLY A 67 4.10 8.54 -2.51
C GLY A 67 4.18 9.47 -3.71
N ALA A 68 3.52 9.14 -4.83
CA ALA A 68 3.45 9.99 -6.01
C ALA A 68 2.70 11.32 -5.76
N PHE A 69 1.69 11.30 -4.89
CA PHE A 69 0.99 12.50 -4.45
C PHE A 69 1.94 13.44 -3.68
N ILE A 70 2.69 12.91 -2.70
CA ILE A 70 3.69 13.70 -1.96
C ILE A 70 4.80 14.20 -2.90
N ALA A 71 5.21 13.38 -3.86
CA ALA A 71 6.20 13.74 -4.86
C ALA A 71 5.79 14.96 -5.70
N SER A 72 4.48 15.12 -5.95
CA SER A 72 3.96 16.23 -6.76
C SER A 72 4.08 17.59 -6.06
N PHE A 73 4.21 17.62 -4.72
CA PHE A 73 4.38 18.88 -3.96
C PHE A 73 5.84 19.26 -3.74
N SER A 74 6.79 18.39 -4.06
CA SER A 74 8.20 18.56 -3.71
C SER A 74 9.06 18.86 -4.94
N GLY A 75 9.98 19.81 -4.81
CA GLY A 75 10.90 20.21 -5.88
C GLY A 75 12.15 19.33 -6.02
N SER A 76 12.42 18.43 -5.06
CA SER A 76 13.59 17.53 -5.06
C SER A 76 13.19 16.11 -4.66
N VAL A 77 13.87 15.12 -5.22
CA VAL A 77 13.67 13.70 -4.90
C VAL A 77 14.07 13.36 -3.46
N GLU A 78 15.09 14.03 -2.91
CA GLU A 78 15.56 13.77 -1.56
C GLU A 78 14.53 14.19 -0.50
N SER A 79 13.90 15.35 -0.70
CA SER A 79 12.85 15.83 0.20
C SER A 79 11.58 14.98 0.13
N VAL A 80 11.27 14.37 -1.03
CA VAL A 80 10.16 13.42 -1.16
C VAL A 80 10.39 12.19 -0.29
N VAL A 81 11.56 11.56 -0.42
CA VAL A 81 11.88 10.35 0.34
C VAL A 81 11.90 10.64 1.83
N ALA A 82 12.53 11.76 2.23
CA ALA A 82 12.60 12.19 3.63
C ALA A 82 11.22 12.43 4.27
N THR A 83 10.23 12.86 3.48
CA THR A 83 8.87 13.15 3.97
C THR A 83 7.93 11.94 3.85
N THR A 84 8.05 11.17 2.78
CA THR A 84 7.13 10.06 2.48
C THR A 84 7.32 8.89 3.44
N VAL A 85 8.56 8.54 3.75
CA VAL A 85 8.89 7.44 4.67
C VAL A 85 8.25 7.63 6.06
N PRO A 86 8.46 8.77 6.77
CA PRO A 86 7.83 8.95 8.08
C PRO A 86 6.31 9.05 8.02
N VAL A 87 5.74 9.64 6.95
CA VAL A 87 4.27 9.71 6.79
C VAL A 87 3.67 8.31 6.66
N LEU A 88 4.25 7.44 5.83
CA LEU A 88 3.83 6.05 5.71
C LEU A 88 4.04 5.27 7.01
N GLN A 89 5.16 5.50 7.71
CA GLN A 89 5.45 4.88 9.01
C GLN A 89 4.35 5.20 10.04
N ILE A 90 3.93 6.46 10.11
CA ILE A 90 2.85 6.90 11.00
C ILE A 90 1.55 6.18 10.63
N LEU A 91 1.21 6.08 9.34
CA LEU A 91 0.00 5.39 8.87
C LEU A 91 0.00 3.88 9.19
N VAL A 92 1.17 3.24 9.24
CA VAL A 92 1.31 1.83 9.65
C VAL A 92 1.01 1.65 11.14
N VAL A 93 1.35 2.62 12.00
CA VAL A 93 1.04 2.53 13.44
C VAL A 93 -0.47 2.48 13.69
N PHE A 94 -1.26 3.14 12.83
CA PHE A 94 -2.73 3.10 12.88
C PHE A 94 -3.35 1.87 12.18
N SER A 95 -2.56 0.85 11.84
CA SER A 95 -3.00 -0.35 11.13
C SER A 95 -3.68 -1.41 12.03
N ASP A 96 -4.17 -1.06 13.22
CA ASP A 96 -4.75 -1.97 14.24
C ASP A 96 -3.80 -3.05 14.80
N TYR A 97 -2.62 -3.22 14.20
CA TYR A 97 -1.59 -4.16 14.67
C TYR A 97 -0.84 -3.66 15.92
N PHE A 98 -0.49 -2.36 15.96
CA PHE A 98 0.31 -1.76 17.05
C PHE A 98 -0.54 -1.09 18.13
N LEU A 99 -1.74 -0.63 17.77
CA LEU A 99 -2.66 0.10 18.64
C LEU A 99 -4.05 -0.49 18.47
N ASP A 100 -4.72 -0.79 19.58
CA ASP A 100 -6.14 -1.17 19.57
C ASP A 100 -6.99 0.04 19.19
N LEU A 101 -7.74 -0.06 18.09
CA LEU A 101 -8.59 1.00 17.57
C LEU A 101 -9.72 1.43 18.52
N ASN A 102 -10.09 0.57 19.47
CA ASN A 102 -11.13 0.88 20.45
C ASN A 102 -10.68 1.88 21.53
N CYS A 103 -9.37 2.01 21.74
CA CYS A 103 -8.79 2.90 22.75
C CYS A 103 -8.44 4.30 22.20
N LEU A 104 -8.74 4.61 20.94
CA LEU A 104 -8.35 5.88 20.33
C LEU A 104 -9.26 7.05 20.74
N PRO A 105 -8.68 8.23 21.02
CA PRO A 105 -9.47 9.43 21.27
C PRO A 105 -10.18 9.90 19.99
N PHE A 106 -11.36 10.50 20.14
CA PHE A 106 -12.27 10.88 19.04
C PHE A 106 -11.60 11.67 17.88
N ILE A 107 -10.60 12.51 18.18
CA ILE A 107 -9.87 13.30 17.16
C ILE A 107 -9.05 12.42 16.20
N LEU A 108 -8.52 11.29 16.68
CA LEU A 108 -7.67 10.39 15.90
C LEU A 108 -8.46 9.27 15.22
N TYR A 109 -9.76 9.17 15.46
CA TYR A 109 -10.60 8.11 14.89
C TYR A 109 -10.62 8.10 13.35
N ILE A 110 -10.40 9.25 12.71
CA ILE A 110 -10.42 9.37 11.25
C ILE A 110 -9.14 8.82 10.58
N LEU A 111 -8.01 8.82 11.29
CA LEU A 111 -6.69 8.49 10.74
C LEU A 111 -6.55 7.02 10.30
N PRO A 112 -7.03 6.04 11.08
CA PRO A 112 -7.05 4.63 10.68
C PRO A 112 -7.78 4.39 9.36
N TYR A 113 -8.91 5.07 9.13
CA TYR A 113 -9.70 4.92 7.89
C TYR A 113 -9.00 5.48 6.65
N LEU A 114 -8.06 6.40 6.83
CA LEU A 114 -7.23 6.93 5.75
C LEU A 114 -6.06 6.00 5.41
N SER A 115 -5.66 5.12 6.34
CA SER A 115 -4.52 4.22 6.15
C SER A 115 -4.88 3.03 5.26
N PRO A 116 -4.17 2.81 4.14
CA PRO A 116 -4.36 1.60 3.33
C PRO A 116 -3.93 0.33 4.08
N PHE A 117 -3.05 0.45 5.08
CA PHE A 117 -2.54 -0.66 5.87
C PHE A 117 -3.60 -1.25 6.80
N TYR A 118 -4.48 -0.41 7.35
CA TYR A 118 -5.60 -0.85 8.20
C TYR A 118 -6.50 -1.88 7.49
N TYR A 119 -6.91 -1.56 6.25
CA TYR A 119 -7.75 -2.46 5.47
C TYR A 119 -7.01 -3.75 5.10
N GLY A 120 -5.73 -3.65 4.73
CA GLY A 120 -4.89 -4.82 4.46
C GLY A 120 -4.82 -5.76 5.66
N TYR A 121 -4.52 -5.23 6.84
CA TYR A 121 -4.42 -6.02 8.06
C TYR A 121 -5.76 -6.65 8.48
N SER A 122 -6.86 -5.90 8.41
CA SER A 122 -8.20 -6.43 8.74
C SER A 122 -8.61 -7.60 7.84
N ILE A 123 -8.27 -7.54 6.54
CA ILE A 123 -8.53 -8.64 5.61
C ILE A 123 -7.65 -9.85 5.94
N LEU A 124 -6.37 -9.64 6.24
CA LEU A 124 -5.44 -10.70 6.63
C LEU A 124 -5.86 -11.41 7.92
N ASN A 125 -6.30 -10.65 8.93
CA ASN A 125 -6.78 -11.22 10.19
C ASN A 125 -8.05 -12.07 10.01
N LYS A 126 -8.90 -11.72 9.03
CA LYS A 126 -10.08 -12.54 8.67
C LYS A 126 -9.75 -13.79 7.86
N LEU A 127 -8.54 -13.87 7.30
CA LEU A 127 -8.03 -14.98 6.49
C LEU A 127 -7.21 -15.98 7.32
N GLN A 128 -6.92 -15.70 8.59
CA GLN A 128 -6.33 -16.65 9.55
C GLN A 128 -7.42 -17.40 10.30
#